data_AF-A0A855K4D0-F1
#
_entry.id   AF-A0A855K4D0-F1
#
_cell.length_a   1.000
_cell.length_b   1.000
_cell.length_c   1.000
_cell.angle_alpha   90.00
_cell.angle_beta   90.00
_cell.angle_gamma   90.00
#
_symmetry.space_group_name_H-M   'P 1'
#
loop_
_entity.id
_entity.type
_entity.pdbx_description
1 polymer ?
#
loop_
_entity_poly.entity_id
_entity_poly.type
_entity_poly.pdbx_seq_one_letter_code
_entity_poly.pdbx_strand_id
1 'polypeptide(L)' 'MSVDPAPRPIAVRPATPADAAAIAEIYRPYVEGGTVSFELTAPDTATIGTRMAASGGLYP' A
#
# COMPACT_ATOMS: atom_id res chain seq x y z
N MET A 1 6.07 -11.21 -33.68
CA MET A 1 6.36 -10.36 -32.51
C MET A 1 5.03 -9.75 -32.06
N SER A 2 4.44 -10.24 -30.98
CA SER A 2 3.27 -9.60 -30.39
C SER A 2 3.78 -8.39 -29.61
N VAL A 3 3.35 -7.19 -29.99
CA VAL A 3 3.55 -5.99 -29.18
C VAL A 3 2.63 -6.11 -27.98
N ASP A 4 3.16 -5.96 -26.77
CA ASP A 4 2.33 -5.78 -25.59
C ASP A 4 1.41 -4.57 -25.81
N PRO A 5 0.11 -4.67 -25.45
CA PRO A 5 -0.79 -3.54 -25.59
C PRO A 5 -0.24 -2.34 -24.81
N ALA A 6 -0.42 -1.14 -25.36
CA ALA A 6 -0.03 0.08 -24.69
C ALA A 6 -0.61 0.12 -23.26
N PRO A 7 0.19 0.53 -22.25
CA PRO A 7 -0.25 0.51 -20.87
C PRO A 7 -1.52 1.36 -20.71
N ARG A 8 -2.54 0.77 -20.10
CA ARG A 8 -3.76 1.51 -19.77
C ARG A 8 -3.44 2.58 -18.73
N PRO A 9 -4.11 3.74 -18.76
CA PRO A 9 -3.90 4.79 -17.76
C PRO A 9 -4.18 4.24 -16.35
N ILE A 10 -3.27 4.47 -15.41
CA ILE A 10 -3.49 4.19 -13.99
C ILE A 10 -4.13 5.41 -13.35
N ALA A 11 -5.31 5.22 -12.77
CA ALA A 11 -6.01 6.28 -12.03
C ALA A 11 -5.47 6.37 -10.59
N VAL A 12 -5.24 7.60 -10.12
CA VAL A 12 -4.88 7.90 -8.73
C VAL A 12 -6.09 8.53 -8.05
N ARG A 13 -6.41 8.06 -6.84
CA ARG A 13 -7.51 8.56 -6.01
C ARG A 13 -7.10 8.57 -4.53
N PRO A 14 -7.80 9.32 -3.65
CA PRO A 14 -7.63 9.18 -2.21
C PRO A 14 -7.83 7.74 -1.74
N ALA A 15 -7.01 7.33 -0.78
CA ALA A 15 -7.14 6.03 -0.15
C ALA A 15 -8.34 6.02 0.81
N THR A 16 -9.00 4.87 0.91
CA THR A 16 -10.11 4.62 1.83
C THR A 16 -9.78 3.44 2.74
N PRO A 17 -10.47 3.26 3.88
CA PRO A 17 -10.21 2.11 4.76
C PRO A 17 -10.31 0.74 4.06
N ALA A 18 -11.08 0.62 2.97
CA ALA A 18 -11.19 -0.60 2.18
C ALA A 18 -9.87 -1.00 1.48
N ASP A 19 -8.95 -0.06 1.30
CA ASP A 19 -7.65 -0.29 0.65
C ASP A 19 -6.61 -0.89 1.60
N ALA A 20 -6.87 -0.93 2.91
CA ALA A 20 -5.89 -1.30 3.93
C ALA A 20 -5.28 -2.70 3.72
N ALA A 21 -6.08 -3.67 3.26
CA ALA A 21 -5.59 -5.03 3.00
C ALA A 21 -4.56 -5.05 1.86
N ALA A 22 -4.89 -4.42 0.73
CA ALA A 22 -4.00 -4.34 -0.42
C ALA A 22 -2.72 -3.56 -0.09
N ILE A 23 -2.83 -2.46 0.68
CA ILE A 23 -1.67 -1.70 1.15
C ILE A 23 -0.75 -2.57 2.04
N ALA A 24 -1.33 -3.35 2.96
CA ALA A 24 -0.56 -4.26 3.81
C ALA A 24 0.18 -5.33 2.99
N GLU A 25 -0.47 -5.90 1.97
CA GLU A 25 0.14 -6.87 1.06
C GLU A 25 1.28 -6.29 0.25
N ILE A 26 1.11 -5.08 -0.31
CA ILE A 26 2.17 -4.38 -1.04
C ILE A 26 3.35 -4.05 -0.12
N TYR A 27 3.09 -3.65 1.13
CA TYR A 27 4.11 -3.25 2.08
C TYR A 27 4.94 -4.43 2.62
N ARG A 28 4.30 -5.59 2.85
CA ARG A 28 4.91 -6.79 3.44
C ARG A 28 6.29 -7.18 2.87
N PRO A 29 6.49 -7.34 1.54
CA PRO A 29 7.79 -7.75 1.01
C PRO A 29 8.91 -6.73 1.29
N TYR A 30 8.59 -5.45 1.49
CA TYR A 30 9.57 -4.42 1.81
C TYR A 30 9.95 -4.37 3.30
N VAL A 31 9.12 -4.95 4.17
CA VAL A 31 9.39 -5.13 5.60
C VAL A 31 10.15 -6.41 5.84
N GLU A 32 9.61 -7.54 5.36
CA GLU A 32 10.12 -8.87 5.71
C GLU A 32 11.28 -9.31 4.80
N GLY A 33 11.41 -8.71 3.61
CA GLY A 33 12.39 -9.10 2.59
C GLY A 33 13.38 -8.01 2.19
N GLY A 34 13.37 -6.84 2.84
CA GLY A 34 14.19 -5.70 2.44
C GLY A 34 14.55 -4.77 3.59
N THR A 35 15.25 -3.69 3.26
CA THR A 35 15.73 -2.67 4.22
C THR A 35 15.18 -1.27 3.94
N VAL A 36 14.16 -1.19 3.08
CA VAL A 36 13.47 0.07 2.77
C VAL A 36 12.61 0.51 3.95
N SER A 37 12.07 -0.44 4.70
CA SER A 37 11.43 -0.21 6.00
C SER A 37 12.39 -0.54 7.14
N PHE A 38 12.18 0.09 8.29
CA PHE A 38 12.85 -0.25 9.55
C PHE A 38 11.97 -1.15 10.45
N GLU A 39 10.75 -1.44 10.04
CA GLU A 39 9.94 -2.47 10.70
C GLU A 39 10.55 -3.86 10.45
N LEU A 40 10.43 -4.78 11.42
CA LEU A 40 10.92 -6.17 11.29
C LEU A 40 9.78 -7.17 11.00
N THR A 41 8.54 -6.78 11.25
CA THR A 41 7.35 -7.61 11.05
C THR A 41 6.32 -6.77 10.34
N ALA A 42 5.76 -7.30 9.23
CA ALA A 42 4.80 -6.53 8.45
C ALA A 42 3.52 -6.26 9.26
N PRO A 43 3.03 -5.02 9.29
CA PRO A 43 1.75 -4.72 9.92
C PRO A 43 0.62 -5.41 9.16
N ASP A 44 -0.40 -5.82 9.90
CA ASP A 44 -1.62 -6.40 9.33
C ASP A 44 -2.60 -5.33 8.86
N THR A 45 -3.71 -5.78 8.25
CA THR A 45 -4.77 -4.91 7.74
C THR A 45 -5.35 -3.98 8.81
N ALA A 46 -5.52 -4.48 10.04
CA ALA A 46 -6.07 -3.69 11.14
C ALA A 46 -5.12 -2.55 11.58
N THR A 47 -3.82 -2.87 11.66
CA THR A 47 -2.77 -1.90 11.99
C THR A 47 -2.65 -0.83 10.92
N ILE A 48 -2.65 -1.21 9.64
CA ILE A 48 -2.65 -0.26 8.52
C ILE A 48 -3.90 0.64 8.56
N GLY A 49 -5.08 0.05 8.76
CA GLY A 49 -6.33 0.83 8.87
C GLY A 49 -6.28 1.87 10.00
N THR A 50 -5.68 1.52 11.13
CA THR A 50 -5.48 2.44 12.27
C THR A 50 -4.52 3.58 11.90
N ARG A 51 -3.40 3.28 11.23
CA ARG A 51 -2.44 4.29 10.76
C ARG A 51 -3.07 5.25 9.75
N MET A 52 -3.91 4.74 8.85
CA MET A 52 -4.66 5.57 7.90
C MET A 52 -5.64 6.52 8.58
N ALA A 53 -6.38 6.05 9.59
CA ALA A 53 -7.32 6.91 10.33
C ALA A 53 -6.59 7.98 11.17
N ALA A 54 -5.41 7.63 11.71
CA ALA A 54 -4.60 8.54 12.53
C ALA A 54 -4.08 9.76 11.77
N SER A 55 -4.05 9.74 10.42
CA SER A 55 -3.66 10.91 9.63
C SER A 55 -4.67 12.05 9.71
N GLY A 56 -5.90 11.81 10.21
CA GLY A 56 -6.91 12.87 10.39
C GLY A 56 -7.33 13.55 9.08
N GLY A 57 -7.13 12.87 7.93
CA GLY A 57 -7.32 13.47 6.61
C GLY A 57 -6.25 14.50 6.21
N LEU A 58 -5.16 14.60 6.96
CA LEU A 58 -4.05 15.51 6.66
C LEU A 58 -3.10 14.96 5.59
N TYR A 59 -3.20 13.67 5.22
CA TYR A 59 -2.43 13.10 4.10
C TYR A 59 -2.99 11.77 3.54
N PRO A 60 -3.02 11.58 2.20
CA PRO A 60 -3.19 12.60 1.16
C PRO A 60 -4.65 13.03 1.00
#